data_AF-M1PKF5-F1
#
_entry.id   AF-M1PKF5-F1
#
_cell.length_a   1.000
_cell.length_b   1.000
_cell.length_c   1.000
_cell.angle_alpha   90.00
_cell.angle_beta   90.00
_cell.angle_gamma   90.00
#
_symmetry.space_group_name_H-M   'P 1'
#
loop_
_entity.id
_entity.type
_entity.pdbx_description
1 polymer ?
#
loop_
_entity_poly.entity_id
_entity_poly.type
_entity_poly.pdbx_seq_one_letter_code
_entity_poly.pdbx_strand_id
1 'polypeptide(L)'
;MDKDTSSKNSRLIPILREGVAVIQMIFFKEIKSVVLRKHPDLDSSAQNMFAGAITNEIFGTHNTEEKFQLFRNSHQGLIEQELMSLNSELPHMTAPLSDALRIQTLCDNQEGIDSAHVLQQANSIGMLVADREIPLPSSFMETVRTLGATHNLIIPPVEIDTTEEHNLLQ
;
A
#
# COMPACT_ATOMS: atom_id res chain seq x y z
N MET A 1 10.16 30.89 -16.64
CA MET A 1 10.24 29.42 -16.49
C MET A 1 10.81 29.19 -15.10
N ASP A 2 9.92 29.02 -14.13
CA ASP A 2 10.25 29.14 -12.70
C ASP A 2 11.01 27.91 -12.20
N LYS A 3 12.24 28.14 -11.75
CA LYS A 3 13.11 27.15 -11.10
C LYS A 3 12.50 26.60 -9.80
N ASP A 4 11.55 27.30 -9.19
CA ASP A 4 11.00 26.97 -7.87
C ASP A 4 9.98 25.81 -7.92
N THR A 5 9.19 25.69 -9.01
CA THR A 5 8.20 24.62 -9.18
C THR A 5 8.85 23.25 -9.41
N SER A 6 9.99 23.22 -10.10
CA SER A 6 10.74 22.00 -10.38
C SER A 6 11.33 21.37 -9.10
N SER A 7 11.81 22.18 -8.16
CA SER A 7 12.40 21.68 -6.90
C SER A 7 11.36 21.19 -5.87
N LYS A 8 10.15 21.77 -5.87
CA LYS A 8 9.06 21.34 -4.97
C LYS A 8 8.44 20.02 -5.41
N ASN A 9 8.28 19.83 -6.73
CA ASN A 9 7.84 18.54 -7.28
C ASN A 9 8.85 17.43 -7.02
N SER A 10 10.16 17.73 -7.03
CA SER A 10 11.20 16.72 -6.81
C SER A 10 11.22 16.14 -5.39
N ARG A 11 10.71 16.86 -4.38
CA ARG A 11 10.61 16.37 -2.99
C ARG A 11 9.27 15.67 -2.70
N LEU A 12 8.23 15.97 -3.49
CA LEU A 12 6.90 15.47 -3.24
C LEU A 12 6.75 14.00 -3.65
N ILE A 13 7.33 13.59 -4.78
CA ILE A 13 7.24 12.20 -5.27
C ILE A 13 7.77 11.20 -4.23
N PRO A 14 8.97 11.37 -3.63
CA PRO A 14 9.45 10.47 -2.58
C PRO A 14 8.49 10.36 -1.39
N ILE A 15 7.93 11.48 -0.91
CA ILE A 15 6.99 11.50 0.22
C ILE A 15 5.71 10.73 -0.12
N LEU A 16 5.18 10.92 -1.33
CA LEU A 16 3.99 10.19 -1.78
C LEU A 16 4.27 8.69 -1.90
N ARG A 17 5.45 8.29 -2.39
CA ARG A 17 5.87 6.89 -2.46
C ARG A 17 6.00 6.25 -1.07
N GLU A 18 6.51 6.98 -0.08
CA GLU A 18 6.50 6.52 1.31
C GLU A 18 5.05 6.30 1.80
N GLY A 19 4.14 7.21 1.46
CA GLY A 19 2.72 7.04 1.76
C GLY A 19 2.10 5.79 1.12
N VAL A 20 2.40 5.54 -0.16
CA VAL A 20 1.98 4.32 -0.86
C VAL A 20 2.54 3.07 -0.17
N ALA A 21 3.82 3.08 0.21
CA ALA A 21 4.46 1.96 0.91
C ALA A 21 3.78 1.66 2.26
N VAL A 22 3.37 2.68 3.02
CA VAL A 22 2.62 2.51 4.26
C VAL A 22 1.26 1.84 3.99
N ILE A 23 0.52 2.27 2.97
CA ILE A 23 -0.75 1.60 2.60
C ILE A 23 -0.51 0.16 2.16
N GLN A 24 0.54 -0.12 1.40
CA GLN A 24 0.92 -1.47 1.00
C GLN A 24 1.22 -2.36 2.22
N MET A 25 1.93 -1.84 3.23
CA MET A 25 2.20 -2.56 4.48
C MET A 25 0.92 -2.84 5.28
N ILE A 26 0.00 -1.87 5.37
CA ILE A 26 -1.30 -2.05 6.02
C ILE A 26 -2.08 -3.16 5.32
N PHE A 27 -2.16 -3.07 3.99
CA PHE A 27 -2.84 -4.07 3.19
C PHE A 27 -2.25 -5.47 3.38
N PHE A 28 -0.93 -5.61 3.39
CA PHE A 28 -0.28 -6.88 3.71
C PHE A 28 -0.70 -7.44 5.08
N LYS A 29 -0.81 -6.60 6.12
CA LYS A 29 -1.25 -7.03 7.47
C LYS A 29 -2.70 -7.49 7.46
N GLU A 30 -3.58 -6.80 6.74
CA GLU A 30 -4.98 -7.19 6.56
C GLU A 30 -5.11 -8.53 5.82
N ILE A 31 -4.41 -8.68 4.70
CA ILE A 31 -4.37 -9.93 3.93
C ILE A 31 -3.82 -11.07 4.76
N LYS A 32 -2.76 -10.85 5.55
CA LYS A 32 -2.22 -11.88 6.43
C LYS A 32 -3.26 -12.37 7.43
N SER A 33 -4.10 -11.49 7.96
CA SER A 33 -5.21 -11.85 8.85
C SER A 33 -6.30 -12.65 8.13
N VAL A 34 -6.61 -12.29 6.87
CA VAL A 34 -7.54 -13.05 6.02
C VAL A 34 -6.99 -14.45 5.70
N VAL A 35 -5.73 -14.54 5.29
CA VAL A 35 -5.05 -15.80 4.95
C VAL A 35 -4.98 -16.72 6.17
N LEU A 36 -4.61 -16.19 7.34
CA LEU A 36 -4.58 -16.98 8.58
C LEU A 36 -5.94 -17.60 8.92
N ARG A 37 -7.04 -16.86 8.66
CA ARG A 37 -8.41 -17.33 8.90
C ARG A 37 -8.89 -18.34 7.85
N LYS A 38 -8.62 -18.11 6.57
CA LYS A 38 -9.15 -18.91 5.45
C LYS A 38 -8.29 -20.13 5.12
N HIS A 39 -6.98 -20.06 5.40
CA HIS A 39 -5.99 -21.08 5.08
C HIS A 39 -5.19 -21.48 6.33
N PRO A 40 -5.84 -21.98 7.39
CA PRO A 40 -5.16 -22.35 8.64
C PRO A 40 -4.20 -23.53 8.48
N ASP A 41 -4.38 -24.34 7.42
CA ASP A 41 -3.55 -25.50 7.12
C ASP A 41 -2.18 -25.13 6.53
N LEU A 42 -2.02 -23.90 6.03
CA LEU A 42 -0.72 -23.41 5.57
C LEU A 42 0.17 -23.11 6.77
N ASP A 43 1.45 -23.47 6.69
CA ASP A 43 2.42 -23.05 7.69
C ASP A 43 2.64 -21.53 7.66
N SER A 44 3.21 -21.00 8.74
CA SER A 44 3.44 -19.55 8.90
C SER A 44 4.26 -18.94 7.76
N SER A 45 5.24 -19.68 7.22
CA SER A 45 6.06 -19.22 6.10
C SER A 45 5.23 -19.11 4.82
N ALA A 46 4.47 -20.16 4.50
CA ALA A 46 3.56 -20.20 3.36
C ALA A 46 2.46 -19.14 3.47
N GLN A 47 1.91 -18.90 4.66
CA GLN A 47 0.93 -17.83 4.88
C GLN A 47 1.51 -16.45 4.58
N ASN A 48 2.76 -16.18 5.00
CA ASN A 48 3.43 -14.92 4.69
C ASN A 48 3.72 -14.77 3.20
N MET A 49 4.19 -15.84 2.54
CA MET A 49 4.43 -15.83 1.10
C MET A 49 3.13 -15.61 0.33
N PHE A 50 2.02 -16.19 0.79
CA PHE A 50 0.72 -16.05 0.16
C PHE A 50 0.18 -14.62 0.30
N ALA A 51 0.23 -14.05 1.51
CA ALA A 51 -0.15 -12.66 1.72
C ALA A 51 0.71 -11.69 0.90
N GLY A 52 2.01 -11.97 0.80
CA GLY A 52 2.95 -11.21 -0.02
C GLY A 52 2.62 -11.32 -1.51
N ALA A 53 2.29 -12.52 -2.00
CA ALA A 53 1.91 -12.73 -3.39
C ALA A 53 0.65 -11.94 -3.76
N ILE A 54 -0.41 -12.01 -2.95
CA ILE A 54 -1.64 -11.21 -3.16
C ILE A 54 -1.32 -9.71 -3.13
N THR A 55 -0.52 -9.25 -2.18
CA THR A 55 -0.10 -7.84 -2.08
C THR A 55 0.64 -7.40 -3.36
N ASN A 56 1.56 -8.22 -3.84
CA ASN A 56 2.35 -7.91 -5.03
C ASN A 56 1.51 -7.90 -6.30
N GLU A 57 0.50 -8.77 -6.42
CA GLU A 57 -0.45 -8.73 -7.53
C GLU A 57 -1.20 -7.38 -7.60
N ILE A 58 -1.63 -6.85 -6.45
CA ILE A 58 -2.37 -5.58 -6.40
C ILE A 58 -1.50 -4.39 -6.80
N PHE A 59 -0.23 -4.38 -6.38
CA PHE A 59 0.67 -3.23 -6.58
C PHE A 59 1.55 -3.36 -7.84
N GLY A 60 1.50 -4.49 -8.55
CA GLY A 60 2.36 -4.76 -9.70
C GLY A 60 3.83 -4.96 -9.33
N THR A 61 4.13 -5.38 -8.10
CA THR A 61 5.48 -5.49 -7.54
C THR A 61 5.94 -6.95 -7.44
N HIS A 62 5.98 -7.67 -8.56
CA HIS A 62 6.37 -9.08 -8.57
C HIS A 62 7.82 -9.27 -8.11
N ASN A 63 8.02 -10.08 -7.07
CA ASN A 63 9.35 -10.41 -6.57
C ASN A 63 10.05 -11.39 -7.54
N THR A 64 11.25 -11.03 -8.00
CA THR A 64 12.03 -11.79 -8.98
C THR A 64 12.86 -12.93 -8.37
N GLU A 65 12.96 -13.06 -7.04
CA GLU A 65 13.66 -14.19 -6.42
C GLU A 65 12.89 -15.50 -6.68
N GLU A 66 13.64 -16.54 -7.04
CA GLU A 66 13.10 -17.84 -7.48
C GLU A 66 12.07 -18.43 -6.51
N LYS A 67 12.33 -18.39 -5.20
CA LYS A 67 11.43 -18.93 -4.17
C LYS A 67 10.02 -18.32 -4.24
N PHE A 68 9.90 -17.01 -4.51
CA PHE A 68 8.62 -16.33 -4.56
C PHE A 68 7.91 -16.58 -5.90
N GLN A 69 8.67 -16.67 -7.00
CA GLN A 69 8.12 -17.06 -8.30
C GLN A 69 7.55 -18.47 -8.27
N LEU A 70 8.31 -19.44 -7.73
CA LEU A 70 7.88 -20.83 -7.59
C LEU A 70 6.62 -20.95 -6.74
N PHE A 71 6.57 -20.22 -5.61
CA PHE A 71 5.40 -20.20 -4.74
C PHE A 71 4.18 -19.65 -5.46
N ARG A 72 4.32 -18.48 -6.12
CA ARG A 72 3.26 -17.84 -6.88
C ARG A 72 2.70 -18.77 -7.95
N ASN A 73 3.58 -19.37 -8.75
CA ASN A 73 3.18 -20.26 -9.84
C ASN A 73 2.46 -21.51 -9.31
N SER A 74 2.92 -22.07 -8.19
CA SER A 74 2.29 -23.24 -7.57
C SER A 74 0.93 -22.95 -6.92
N HIS A 75 0.67 -21.69 -6.55
CA HIS A 75 -0.56 -21.26 -5.85
C HIS A 75 -1.41 -20.29 -6.67
N GLN A 76 -1.17 -20.17 -7.99
CA GLN A 76 -1.80 -19.15 -8.83
C GLN A 76 -3.33 -19.16 -8.73
N GLY A 77 -3.96 -20.33 -8.85
CA GLY A 77 -5.42 -20.43 -8.75
C GLY A 77 -5.98 -19.98 -7.39
N LEU A 78 -5.23 -20.22 -6.31
CA LEU A 78 -5.62 -19.79 -4.96
C LEU A 78 -5.47 -18.27 -4.80
N ILE A 79 -4.40 -17.70 -5.37
CA ILE A 79 -4.17 -16.24 -5.42
C ILE A 79 -5.29 -15.56 -6.18
N GLU A 80 -5.63 -16.06 -7.37
CA GLU A 80 -6.73 -15.51 -8.18
C GLU A 80 -8.07 -15.59 -7.45
N GLN A 81 -8.35 -16.71 -6.78
CA GLN A 81 -9.58 -16.86 -5.98
C GLN A 81 -9.64 -15.85 -4.82
N GLU A 82 -8.55 -15.66 -4.09
CA GLU A 82 -8.52 -14.68 -3.00
C GLU A 82 -8.68 -13.26 -3.52
N LEU A 83 -7.99 -12.90 -4.61
CA LEU A 83 -8.08 -11.60 -5.29
C LEU A 83 -9.54 -11.23 -5.62
N MET A 84 -10.32 -12.18 -6.15
CA MET A 84 -11.73 -11.95 -6.49
C MET A 84 -12.62 -11.72 -5.27
N SER A 85 -12.23 -12.21 -4.09
CA SER A 85 -13.00 -12.03 -2.85
C SER A 85 -12.62 -10.78 -2.05
N LEU A 86 -11.52 -10.11 -2.40
CA LEU A 86 -10.92 -9.06 -1.58
C LEU A 86 -11.86 -7.92 -1.23
N ASN A 87 -12.63 -7.41 -2.20
CA ASN A 87 -13.54 -6.29 -1.94
C ASN A 87 -14.62 -6.66 -0.90
N SER A 88 -15.03 -7.93 -0.85
CA SER A 88 -15.99 -8.40 0.16
C SER A 88 -15.35 -8.69 1.52
N GLU A 89 -14.09 -9.13 1.54
CA GLU A 89 -13.36 -9.44 2.77
C GLU A 89 -12.81 -8.18 3.46
N LEU A 90 -12.38 -7.20 2.67
CA LEU A 90 -11.73 -5.96 3.13
C LEU A 90 -12.37 -4.71 2.48
N PRO A 91 -13.70 -4.51 2.59
CA PRO A 91 -14.38 -3.36 1.96
C PRO A 91 -13.86 -2.02 2.48
N HIS A 92 -13.36 -1.98 3.71
CA HIS A 92 -12.76 -0.79 4.33
C HIS A 92 -11.42 -0.39 3.67
N MET A 93 -10.73 -1.31 3.00
CA MET A 93 -9.47 -1.05 2.31
C MET A 93 -9.66 -0.59 0.86
N THR A 94 -10.85 -0.75 0.28
CA THR A 94 -11.12 -0.42 -1.13
C THR A 94 -10.79 1.04 -1.46
N ALA A 95 -11.26 2.00 -0.65
CA ALA A 95 -10.96 3.41 -0.90
C ALA A 95 -9.49 3.78 -0.67
N PRO A 96 -8.84 3.44 0.47
CA PRO A 96 -7.41 3.69 0.67
C PRO A 96 -6.50 3.06 -0.39
N LEU A 97 -6.81 1.85 -0.85
CA LEU A 97 -6.06 1.19 -1.92
C LEU A 97 -6.27 1.87 -3.26
N SER A 98 -7.52 2.18 -3.61
CA SER A 98 -7.83 2.91 -4.84
C SER A 98 -7.05 4.23 -4.94
N ASP A 99 -6.88 4.92 -3.80
CA ASP A 99 -6.09 6.15 -3.71
C ASP A 99 -4.59 5.88 -3.85
N ALA A 100 -4.06 4.89 -3.11
CA ALA A 100 -2.65 4.54 -3.17
C ALA A 100 -2.20 4.11 -4.57
N LEU A 101 -3.00 3.29 -5.26
CA LEU A 101 -2.69 2.85 -6.62
C LEU A 101 -2.73 4.01 -7.63
N ARG A 102 -3.67 4.95 -7.48
CA ARG A 102 -3.72 6.16 -8.33
C ARG A 102 -2.51 7.05 -8.10
N ILE A 103 -2.10 7.25 -6.85
CA ILE A 103 -0.91 8.02 -6.51
C ILE A 103 0.35 7.31 -7.02
N GLN A 104 0.45 5.98 -6.90
CA GLN A 104 1.53 5.20 -7.48
C GLN A 104 1.62 5.44 -8.99
N THR A 105 0.53 5.24 -9.73
CA THR A 105 0.54 5.44 -11.19
C THR A 105 0.84 6.88 -11.59
N LEU A 106 0.39 7.86 -10.80
CA LEU A 106 0.76 9.26 -11.00
C LEU A 106 2.27 9.48 -10.82
N CYS A 107 2.86 8.98 -9.73
CA CYS A 107 4.29 9.08 -9.46
C CYS A 107 5.12 8.36 -10.53
N ASP A 108 4.74 7.13 -10.90
CA ASP A 108 5.38 6.33 -11.94
C ASP A 108 5.39 7.09 -13.28
N ASN A 109 4.25 7.65 -13.69
CA ASN A 109 4.15 8.41 -14.94
C ASN A 109 5.03 9.67 -14.94
N GLN A 110 5.14 10.38 -13.81
CA GLN A 110 6.06 11.53 -13.68
C GLN A 110 7.53 11.15 -13.82
N GLU A 111 7.87 9.89 -13.54
CA GLU A 111 9.22 9.33 -13.67
C GLU A 111 9.43 8.53 -14.97
N GLY A 112 8.43 8.50 -15.85
CA GLY A 112 8.48 7.82 -17.15
C GLY A 112 8.25 6.30 -17.09
N ILE A 113 7.68 5.80 -15.99
CA ILE A 113 7.32 4.39 -15.79
C ILE A 113 5.82 4.21 -16.12
N ASP A 114 5.50 3.23 -16.97
CA ASP A 114 4.11 2.87 -17.25
C ASP A 114 3.62 1.78 -16.29
N SER A 115 2.74 2.16 -15.37
CA SER A 115 2.05 1.25 -14.44
C SER A 115 0.53 1.30 -14.59
N ALA A 116 0.00 1.72 -15.75
CA ALA A 116 -1.45 1.81 -15.96
C ALA A 116 -2.18 0.46 -15.80
N HIS A 117 -1.48 -0.64 -16.07
CA HIS A 117 -1.99 -2.00 -15.88
C HIS A 117 -2.41 -2.31 -14.42
N VAL A 118 -1.77 -1.67 -13.43
CA VAL A 118 -2.08 -1.84 -12.00
C VAL A 118 -3.50 -1.38 -11.70
N LEU A 119 -3.92 -0.24 -12.25
CA LEU A 119 -5.27 0.28 -12.09
C LEU A 119 -6.30 -0.61 -12.80
N GLN A 120 -5.96 -1.16 -13.97
CA GLN A 120 -6.84 -2.08 -14.70
C GLN A 120 -7.08 -3.37 -13.91
N GLN A 121 -6.03 -3.92 -13.32
CA GLN A 121 -6.11 -5.10 -12.46
C GLN A 121 -6.93 -4.82 -11.20
N ALA A 122 -6.68 -3.71 -10.49
CA ALA A 122 -7.47 -3.37 -9.32
C ALA A 122 -8.95 -3.16 -9.65
N ASN A 123 -9.26 -2.60 -10.82
CA ASN A 123 -10.65 -2.46 -11.29
C ASN A 123 -11.31 -3.80 -11.57
N SER A 124 -10.61 -4.76 -12.19
CA SER A 124 -11.19 -6.06 -12.56
C SER A 124 -11.61 -6.91 -11.35
N ILE A 125 -11.00 -6.67 -10.18
CA ILE A 125 -11.32 -7.33 -8.91
C ILE A 125 -12.15 -6.45 -7.95
N GLY A 126 -12.58 -5.26 -8.40
CA GLY A 126 -13.43 -4.36 -7.61
C GLY A 126 -12.70 -3.59 -6.50
N MET A 127 -11.38 -3.49 -6.54
CA MET A 127 -10.56 -2.73 -5.59
C MET A 127 -10.29 -1.28 -6.04
N LEU A 128 -10.76 -0.88 -7.22
CA LEU A 128 -10.71 0.49 -7.73
C LEU A 128 -12.10 1.13 -7.70
N VAL A 129 -12.24 2.29 -7.05
CA VAL A 129 -13.52 3.02 -7.01
C VAL A 129 -13.61 3.94 -8.23
N ALA A 130 -14.43 3.58 -9.22
CA ALA A 130 -14.49 4.26 -10.52
C ALA A 130 -14.75 5.78 -10.43
N ASP A 131 -15.75 6.19 -9.65
CA ASP A 131 -16.18 7.60 -9.53
C ASP A 131 -15.32 8.45 -8.58
N ARG A 132 -14.21 7.91 -8.10
CA ARG A 132 -13.31 8.60 -7.17
C ARG A 132 -12.18 9.27 -7.94
N GLU A 133 -11.97 10.57 -7.69
CA GLU A 133 -10.87 11.33 -8.27
C GLU A 133 -9.51 10.94 -7.64
N ILE A 134 -8.41 11.31 -8.29
CA ILE A 134 -7.07 11.19 -7.70
C ILE A 134 -7.02 12.14 -6.49
N PRO A 135 -6.67 11.66 -5.28
CA PRO A 135 -6.66 12.51 -4.09
C PRO A 135 -5.57 13.57 -4.19
N LEU A 136 -5.81 14.73 -3.57
CA LEU A 136 -4.76 15.72 -3.36
C LEU A 136 -3.65 15.11 -2.46
N PRO A 137 -2.37 15.47 -2.68
CA PRO A 137 -1.25 14.98 -1.87
C PRO A 137 -1.47 15.11 -0.36
N SER A 138 -2.02 16.25 0.09
CA SER A 138 -2.30 16.49 1.52
C SER A 138 -3.34 15.52 2.07
N SER A 139 -4.46 15.34 1.38
CA SER A 139 -5.55 14.44 1.78
C SER A 139 -5.13 12.96 1.75
N PHE A 140 -4.31 12.57 0.77
CA PHE A 140 -3.71 11.25 0.74
C PHE A 140 -2.81 11.03 1.96
N MET A 141 -1.89 11.96 2.25
CA MET A 141 -0.99 11.83 3.40
C MET A 141 -1.71 11.89 4.75
N GLU A 142 -2.84 12.58 4.85
CA GLU A 142 -3.72 12.52 6.04
C GLU A 142 -4.31 11.13 6.22
N THR A 143 -4.84 10.54 5.15
CA THR A 143 -5.36 9.15 5.15
C THR A 143 -4.26 8.16 5.57
N VAL A 144 -3.06 8.29 5.00
CA VAL A 144 -1.88 7.48 5.35
C VAL A 144 -1.56 7.58 6.84
N ARG A 145 -1.53 8.78 7.41
CA ARG A 145 -1.22 8.98 8.84
C ARG A 145 -2.29 8.38 9.74
N THR A 146 -3.56 8.65 9.45
CA THR A 146 -4.67 8.13 10.24
C THR A 146 -4.67 6.60 10.23
N LEU A 147 -4.60 5.99 9.04
CA LEU A 147 -4.61 4.54 8.90
C LEU A 147 -3.32 3.93 9.47
N GLY A 148 -2.17 4.54 9.21
CA GLY A 148 -0.87 4.13 9.76
C GLY A 148 -0.87 4.11 11.28
N ALA A 149 -1.50 5.09 11.93
CA ALA A 149 -1.67 5.11 13.39
C ALA A 149 -2.58 3.98 13.87
N THR A 150 -3.73 3.74 13.22
CA THR A 150 -4.63 2.63 13.56
C THR A 150 -3.92 1.26 13.50
N HIS A 151 -3.00 1.07 12.55
CA HIS A 151 -2.23 -0.17 12.40
C HIS A 151 -0.88 -0.18 13.15
N ASN A 152 -0.61 0.81 14.01
CA ASN A 152 0.63 0.97 14.77
C ASN A 152 1.90 0.99 13.88
N LEU A 153 1.80 1.57 12.69
CA LEU A 153 2.93 1.77 11.77
C LEU A 153 3.48 3.20 11.82
N ILE A 154 2.66 4.16 12.24
CA ILE A 154 3.06 5.55 12.43
C ILE A 154 2.73 5.91 13.87
N ILE A 155 3.75 6.35 14.61
CA ILE A 155 3.57 6.91 15.95
C ILE A 155 3.32 8.41 15.76
N PRO A 156 2.15 8.94 16.19
CA PRO A 156 1.92 10.38 16.17
C PRO A 156 3.00 11.07 17.00
N PRO A 157 3.45 12.29 16.64
CA PRO A 157 4.34 13.06 17.48
C PRO A 157 3.76 13.14 18.89
N VAL A 158 4.53 12.68 19.88
CA VAL A 158 4.16 12.85 21.29
C VAL A 158 4.28 14.35 21.57
N GLU A 159 3.27 14.96 22.20
CA GLU A 159 3.41 16.32 22.72
C GLU A 159 4.59 16.33 23.68
N ILE A 160 5.63 17.10 23.34
CA ILE A 160 6.83 17.22 24.18
C ILE A 160 6.38 17.90 25.47
N ASP A 161 6.50 17.20 26.61
CA ASP A 161 6.38 17.85 27.90
C ASP A 161 7.53 18.85 28.03
N THR A 162 7.18 20.14 28.13
CA THR A 162 8.15 21.25 28.28
C THR A 162 9.11 21.06 29.47
N THR A 163 8.78 20.18 30.41
CA THR A 163 9.64 19.79 31.54
C THR A 163 10.83 18.92 31.11
N GLU A 164 10.66 18.04 30.12
CA GLU A 164 11.75 17.21 29.57
C GLU A 164 12.68 18.04 28.67
N GLU A 165 12.14 19.04 27.98
CA GLU A 165 12.87 19.94 27.09
C GLU A 165 13.90 20.80 27.86
N HIS A 166 13.55 21.24 29.07
CA HIS A 166 14.46 22.00 29.94
C HIS A 166 15.64 21.18 30.49
N ASN A 167 15.50 19.85 30.59
CA ASN A 167 16.56 18.96 31.08
C ASN A 167 17.56 18.57 29.98
N LEU A 168 17.18 18.67 28.71
CA LEU A 168 18.07 18.40 27.56
C LEU A 168 19.00 19.57 27.21
N LEU A 169 18.71 20.76 27.73
CA LEU A 169 19.44 22.00 27.45
C LEU A 169 20.40 22.42 28.60
N GLN A 170 20.57 21.58 29.62
CA GLN A 170 21.56 21.76 30.71
C GLN A 170 22.76 20.84 30.52
#